data_AF-A0A2V9BTS7-F1
#
_entry.id   AF-A0A2V9BTS7-F1
#
_cell.length_a   1.000
_cell.length_b   1.000
_cell.length_c   1.000
_cell.angle_alpha   90.00
_cell.angle_beta   90.00
_cell.angle_gamma   90.00
#
_symmetry.space_group_name_H-M   'P 1'
#
loop_
_entity.id
_entity.type
_entity.pdbx_description
1 polymer ?
#
loop_
_entity_poly.entity_id
_entity_poly.type
_entity_poly.pdbx_seq_one_letter_code
_entity_poly.pdbx_strand_id
1 'polypeptide(L)'
;MARFFCEGCQKESNFLPIYTVTKIAGVSRSTIYYWLEHGWVHWLQLPSGRRVICEASLTRPAAAPSDLTPEASSPKKPPKAAHSAKNL
;
A
#
# COMPACT_ATOMS: atom_id res chain seq x y z
N MET A 1 6.07 -17.66 -1.05
CA MET A 1 5.76 -16.28 -1.48
C MET A 1 5.27 -16.36 -2.91
N ALA A 2 4.27 -15.57 -3.30
CA ALA A 2 3.73 -15.58 -4.65
C ALA A 2 4.10 -14.28 -5.37
N ARG A 3 4.45 -14.38 -6.65
CA ARG A 3 4.73 -13.22 -7.50
C ARG A 3 3.45 -12.81 -8.21
N PHE A 4 3.11 -11.54 -8.12
CA PHE A 4 2.01 -10.95 -8.87
C PHE A 4 2.47 -9.64 -9.52
N PHE A 5 1.74 -9.22 -10.54
CA PHE A 5 1.95 -7.90 -11.11
C PHE A 5 1.47 -6.82 -10.13
N CYS A 6 2.34 -5.87 -9.82
CA CYS A 6 1.99 -4.72 -9.00
C CYS A 6 1.75 -3.51 -9.90
N GLU A 7 0.53 -2.99 -9.93
CA GLU A 7 0.17 -1.82 -10.75
C GLU A 7 0.97 -0.57 -10.36
N GLY A 8 1.24 -0.38 -9.07
CA GLY A 8 2.02 0.76 -8.59
C GLY A 8 3.51 0.66 -8.88
N CYS A 9 4.07 -0.55 -9.00
CA CYS A 9 5.49 -0.75 -9.35
C CYS A 9 5.71 -1.02 -10.84
N GLN A 10 4.65 -1.22 -11.62
CA GLN A 10 4.65 -1.62 -13.04
C GLN A 10 5.56 -2.82 -13.36
N LYS A 11 5.70 -3.75 -12.41
CA LYS A 11 6.53 -4.96 -12.56
C LYS A 11 6.00 -6.11 -11.71
N GLU A 12 6.42 -7.32 -12.06
CA GLU A 12 6.22 -8.48 -11.20
C GLU A 12 6.99 -8.30 -9.88
N SER A 13 6.27 -8.40 -8.77
CA SER A 13 6.82 -8.23 -7.43
C SER A 13 6.34 -9.36 -6.53
N ASN A 14 7.13 -9.68 -5.51
CA ASN A 14 6.68 -10.60 -4.48
C ASN A 14 5.60 -9.93 -3.65
N PHE A 15 4.51 -10.66 -3.41
CA PHE A 15 3.48 -10.24 -2.46
C PHE A 15 3.51 -11.12 -1.21
N LEU A 16 3.44 -10.45 -0.07
CA LEU A 16 3.60 -11.04 1.24
C LEU A 16 2.29 -10.93 2.03
N PRO A 17 1.88 -11.99 2.74
CA PRO A 17 0.80 -11.90 3.71
C PRO A 17 1.10 -10.88 4.80
N ILE A 18 0.06 -10.26 5.37
CA ILE A 18 0.19 -9.27 6.46
C ILE A 18 1.05 -9.78 7.61
N TYR A 19 0.89 -11.05 8.04
CA TYR A 19 1.67 -11.62 9.15
C TYR A 19 3.18 -11.68 8.84
N THR A 20 3.55 -11.85 7.57
CA THR A 20 4.94 -11.89 7.12
C THR A 20 5.50 -10.48 7.14
N VAL A 21 4.72 -9.51 6.65
CA VAL A 21 5.11 -8.09 6.65
C VAL A 21 5.32 -7.57 8.06
N THR A 22 4.46 -7.90 9.02
CA THR A 22 4.66 -7.48 10.43
C THR A 22 5.98 -7.98 11.00
N LYS A 23 6.41 -9.20 10.62
CA LYS A 23 7.69 -9.76 11.08
C LYS A 23 8.89 -9.09 10.42
N ILE A 24 8.80 -8.79 9.12
CA ILE A 24 9.91 -8.20 8.36
C ILE A 24 10.06 -6.71 8.69
N ALA A 25 8.96 -5.97 8.73
CA ALA A 25 8.97 -4.54 9.00
C ALA A 25 9.08 -4.21 10.50
N GLY A 26 8.90 -5.19 11.40
CA GLY A 26 8.96 -4.97 12.84
C GLY A 26 7.85 -4.08 13.38
N VAL A 27 6.72 -3.98 12.68
CA VAL A 27 5.58 -3.13 13.04
C VAL A 27 4.36 -3.95 13.43
N SER A 28 3.47 -3.31 14.19
CA SER A 28 2.19 -3.91 14.59
C SER A 28 1.27 -4.14 13.38
N ARG A 29 0.32 -5.07 13.53
CA ARG A 29 -0.72 -5.32 12.52
C ARG A 29 -1.58 -4.07 12.26
N SER A 30 -1.87 -3.29 13.30
CA SER A 30 -2.61 -2.03 13.18
C SER A 30 -1.88 -1.02 12.33
N THR A 31 -0.55 -0.92 12.47
CA THR A 31 0.30 -0.07 11.63
C THR A 31 0.22 -0.49 10.15
N ILE A 32 0.18 -1.80 9.88
CA ILE A 32 0.00 -2.28 8.51
C ILE A 32 -1.37 -1.87 7.94
N TYR A 33 -2.45 -2.05 8.69
CA TYR A 33 -3.78 -1.61 8.22
C TYR A 33 -3.85 -0.10 7.99
N TYR A 34 -3.21 0.68 8.86
CA TYR A 34 -3.07 2.12 8.69
C TYR A 34 -2.35 2.47 7.36
N TRP A 35 -1.23 1.81 7.04
CA TRP A 35 -0.55 2.01 5.76
C TRP A 35 -1.41 1.64 4.55
N LEU A 36 -2.24 0.59 4.66
CA LEU A 36 -3.16 0.17 3.60
C LEU A 36 -4.26 1.20 3.36
N GLU A 37 -4.86 1.74 4.43
CA GLU A 37 -5.91 2.75 4.37
C GLU A 37 -5.40 4.08 3.79
N HIS A 38 -4.16 4.43 4.10
CA HIS A 38 -3.51 5.63 3.59
C HIS A 38 -2.83 5.43 2.22
N GLY A 39 -2.85 4.22 1.67
CA GLY A 39 -2.26 3.91 0.36
C GLY A 39 -0.72 4.03 0.32
N TRP A 40 -0.05 3.93 1.46
CA TRP A 40 1.42 4.02 1.56
C TRP A 40 2.12 2.76 1.06
N VAL A 41 1.40 1.65 1.01
CA VAL A 41 1.89 0.37 0.51
C VAL A 41 0.94 -0.17 -0.54
N HIS A 42 1.49 -0.79 -1.58
CA HIS A 42 0.68 -1.43 -2.60
C HIS A 42 0.20 -2.78 -2.09
N TRP A 43 -1.07 -3.08 -2.30
CA TRP A 43 -1.68 -4.33 -1.87
C TRP A 43 -2.70 -4.81 -2.87
N LEU A 44 -3.02 -6.09 -2.78
CA LEU A 44 -4.10 -6.71 -3.55
C LEU A 44 -4.88 -7.69 -2.68
N GLN A 45 -6.14 -7.90 -3.05
CA GLN A 45 -6.99 -8.92 -2.45
C GLN A 45 -6.97 -10.18 -3.31
N LEU A 46 -6.63 -11.31 -2.69
CA LEU A 46 -6.72 -12.61 -3.33
C LEU A 46 -8.20 -13.06 -3.44
N PRO A 47 -8.53 -14.00 -4.35
CA PRO A 47 -9.88 -14.57 -4.46
C PRO A 47 -10.39 -15.19 -3.15
N SER A 48 -9.49 -15.58 -2.25
CA SER A 48 -9.80 -16.07 -0.90
C SER A 48 -10.21 -14.97 0.09
N GLY A 49 -10.23 -13.70 -0.32
CA GLY A 49 -10.46 -12.53 0.53
C GLY A 49 -9.23 -12.05 1.31
N ARG A 50 -8.13 -12.82 1.30
CA ARG A 50 -6.89 -12.46 2.00
C ARG A 50 -6.16 -11.30 1.30
N ARG A 51 -5.67 -10.34 2.08
CA ARG A 51 -4.83 -9.24 1.57
C ARG A 51 -3.36 -9.63 1.60
N VAL A 52 -2.66 -9.31 0.52
CA VAL A 52 -1.21 -9.45 0.40
C VAL A 52 -0.60 -8.13 -0.05
N ILE A 53 0.61 -7.85 0.40
CA ILE A 53 1.29 -6.55 0.28
C ILE A 53 2.53 -6.72 -0.58
N CYS A 54 2.76 -5.78 -1.49
CA CYS A 54 3.92 -5.76 -2.36
C CYS A 54 5.20 -5.51 -1.55
N GLU A 55 6.13 -6.45 -1.59
CA GLU A 55 7.42 -6.36 -0.91
C GLU A 55 8.26 -5.16 -1.38
N ALA A 56 8.21 -4.86 -2.69
CA ALA A 56 8.93 -3.74 -3.27
C ALA A 56 8.40 -2.38 -2.81
N SER A 57 7.16 -2.30 -2.32
CA SER A 57 6.63 -1.07 -1.71
C SER A 57 7.05 -0.88 -0.26
N LEU A 58 7.54 -1.95 0.40
CA LEU A 58 8.02 -1.92 1.78
C LEU A 58 9.51 -1.59 1.86
N THR A 59 10.28 -1.99 0.85
CA THR A 59 11.71 -1.70 0.77
C THR A 59 11.91 -0.36 0.09
N ARG A 60 12.47 0.62 0.82
CA ARG A 60 13.08 1.78 0.17
C ARG A 60 14.15 1.24 -0.78
N PRO A 61 14.23 1.69 -2.04
CA PRO A 61 15.33 1.30 -2.90
C PRO A 61 16.63 1.71 -2.20
N ALA A 62 17.51 0.74 -1.94
CA ALA A 62 18.82 0.97 -1.30
C ALA A 62 19.78 1.81 -2.18
N ALA A 63 19.34 2.22 -3.36
CA ALA A 63 20.05 3.10 -4.27
C ALA A 63 19.14 4.26 -4.68
N ALA A 64 19.01 5.25 -3.80
CA ALA A 64 18.85 6.62 -4.24
C ALA A 64 20.13 7.35 -3.80
N PRO A 65 20.95 7.92 -4.72
CA PRO A 65 21.98 8.85 -4.31
C PRO A 65 21.30 9.96 -3.50
N SER A 66 21.92 10.32 -2.38
CA SER A 66 21.39 11.23 -1.37
C SER A 66 21.30 12.67 -1.88
N ASP A 67 20.41 12.94 -2.81
CA ASP A 67 20.01 14.29 -3.19
C ASP A 67 18.64 14.16 -3.85
N LEU A 68 17.59 14.13 -3.02
CA LEU A 68 16.29 14.73 -3.28
C LEU A 68 15.39 14.42 -2.07
N THR A 69 15.09 15.50 -1.37
CA THR A 69 14.08 15.71 -0.32
C THR A 69 12.92 14.70 -0.33
N PRO A 70 12.49 14.18 0.84
CA PRO A 70 11.24 13.44 0.91
C PRO A 70 10.07 14.40 0.69
N GLU A 71 9.64 14.58 -0.56
CA GLU A 71 8.29 15.10 -0.80
C GLU A 71 7.33 13.99 -0.42
N ALA A 72 6.79 14.12 0.79
CA ALA A 72 5.63 13.36 1.24
C ALA A 72 4.51 13.58 0.21
N SER A 73 4.37 12.64 -0.72
CA SER A 73 3.27 12.63 -1.67
C SER A 73 1.97 12.67 -0.86
N SER A 74 1.31 13.81 -0.97
CA SER A 74 0.08 14.14 -0.28
C SER A 74 -0.96 13.03 -0.48
N PRO A 75 -1.70 12.62 0.57
CA PRO A 75 -2.82 11.71 0.40
C PRO A 75 -3.84 12.38 -0.53
N LYS A 76 -4.08 11.77 -1.70
CA LYS A 76 -5.18 12.16 -2.59
C LYS A 76 -6.48 12.04 -1.79
N LYS A 77 -7.06 13.18 -1.42
CA LYS A 77 -8.42 13.28 -0.87
C LYS A 77 -9.36 12.46 -1.78
N PRO A 78 -10.20 11.57 -1.23
CA PRO A 78 -11.32 11.05 -2.01
C PRO A 78 -12.28 12.21 -2.34
N PRO A 79 -12.84 12.28 -3.55
CA PRO A 79 -13.86 13.26 -3.87
C PRO A 79 -15.06 13.04 -2.94
N LYS A 80 -15.44 14.09 -2.20
CA LYS A 80 -16.70 14.13 -1.45
C LYS A 80 -17.84 13.87 -2.42
N ALA A 81 -18.49 12.71 -2.30
CA ALA A 81 -19.81 12.51 -2.87
C ALA A 81 -20.76 13.50 -2.18
N ALA A 82 -21.22 14.50 -2.92
CA ALA A 82 -22.31 15.37 -2.50
C ALA A 82 -23.61 14.56 -2.56
N HIS A 83 -23.98 13.98 -1.42
CA HIS A 83 -25.35 13.56 -1.16
C HIS A 83 -26.15 14.83 -0.89
N SER A 84 -27.08 15.20 -1.77
CA SER A 84 -28.22 16.04 -1.38
C SER A 84 -29.46 15.58 -2.09
N ALA A 85 -30.22 14.73 -1.39
CA ALA A 85 -31.64 14.62 -1.58
C ALA A 85 -32.31 15.99 -1.39
N LYS A 86 -33.38 16.24 -2.14
CA LYS A 86 -34.61 16.91 -1.66
C LYS A 86 -35.69 16.76 -2.72
N ASN A 87 -36.67 15.92 -2.39
CA ASN A 87 -38.03 15.96 -2.92
C ASN A 87 -38.64 17.34 -2.63
N LEU A 88 -39.31 17.94 -3.61
CA LEU A 88 -40.72 18.34 -3.53
C LEU A 88 -41.24 18.64 -4.94
#